data_AF-A0A7C4S006-F1
#
_entry.id   AF-A0A7C4S006-F1
#
_cell.length_a   1.000
_cell.length_b   1.000
_cell.length_c   1.000
_cell.angle_alpha   90.00
_cell.angle_beta   90.00
_cell.angle_gamma   90.00
#
_symmetry.space_group_name_H-M   'P 1'
#
loop_
_entity.id
_entity.type
_entity.pdbx_description
1 polymer ?
#
loop_
_entity_poly.entity_id
_entity_poly.type
_entity_poly.pdbx_seq_one_letter_code
_entity_poly.pdbx_strand_id
1 'polypeptide(L)'
;MEDAIFRIRESIMKNIPQKAEITRIEFEGPEIAVYVSKPELLSEEVLKKIAKEIKKRITIRIEPNVRLDKQKVIEHIYAGIQKENEISNILFDDAFGEVYIVVKKGVKTLLENEEILKRMTALTLWKTKIVKEPPIKSSVNDFIIKLKLQYGETRRKILRDVGSRIHRPQIFQSGEIRMICLGGFREVGRSAILLETSESTILLDCGVKPGFTHPLQSFPRLDISEFLIEKLDAVVISHAHLDHCGFLPYLFKYGYDG
;
A
#
# COMPACT_ATOMS: atom_id res chain seq x y z
N MET A 1 -12.32 -5.55 -22.37
CA MET A 1 -11.97 -5.18 -20.98
C MET A 1 -11.02 -6.20 -20.36
N GLU A 2 -11.23 -7.50 -20.58
CA GLU A 2 -10.39 -8.60 -20.06
C GLU A 2 -8.99 -8.70 -20.69
N ASP A 3 -8.78 -8.21 -21.92
CA ASP A 3 -7.54 -8.44 -22.68
C ASP A 3 -6.26 -7.91 -22.02
N ALA A 4 -6.29 -6.73 -21.39
CA ALA A 4 -5.08 -6.15 -20.79
C ALA A 4 -4.67 -6.89 -19.52
N ILE A 5 -5.64 -7.17 -18.64
CA ILE A 5 -5.44 -7.95 -17.41
C ILE A 5 -5.03 -9.38 -17.75
N PHE A 6 -5.65 -9.98 -18.77
CA PHE A 6 -5.32 -11.32 -19.25
C PHE A 6 -3.88 -11.37 -19.78
N ARG A 7 -3.45 -10.41 -20.60
CA ARG A 7 -2.06 -10.31 -21.09
C ARG A 7 -1.05 -10.18 -19.95
N ILE A 8 -1.35 -9.36 -18.94
CA ILE A 8 -0.49 -9.22 -17.75
C ILE A 8 -0.37 -10.56 -17.03
N ARG A 9 -1.49 -11.26 -16.80
CA ARG A 9 -1.50 -12.59 -16.17
C ARG A 9 -0.72 -13.62 -16.99
N GLU A 10 -0.89 -13.64 -18.30
CA GLU A 10 -0.13 -14.54 -19.17
C GLU A 10 1.38 -14.28 -19.13
N SER A 11 1.81 -13.02 -19.20
CA SER A 11 3.25 -12.67 -19.14
C SER A 11 3.86 -13.08 -17.79
N ILE A 12 3.11 -12.92 -16.69
CA ILE A 12 3.54 -13.39 -15.37
C ILE A 12 3.66 -14.92 -15.35
N MET A 13 2.67 -15.65 -15.87
CA MET A 13 2.69 -17.12 -15.89
C MET A 13 3.79 -17.71 -16.78
N LYS A 14 4.13 -17.04 -17.89
CA LYS A 14 5.21 -17.48 -18.81
C LYS A 14 6.60 -17.34 -18.19
N ASN A 15 6.80 -16.30 -17.37
CA ASN A 15 8.11 -15.98 -16.83
C ASN A 15 8.40 -16.58 -15.45
N ILE A 16 7.36 -16.95 -14.68
CA ILE A 16 7.54 -17.60 -13.39
C ILE A 16 7.75 -19.11 -13.60
N PRO A 17 8.77 -19.72 -12.97
CA PRO A 17 8.98 -21.16 -13.05
C PRO A 17 7.74 -21.93 -12.58
N GLN A 18 7.25 -22.89 -13.37
CA GLN A 18 6.07 -23.72 -13.01
C GLN A 18 6.23 -24.41 -11.63
N LYS A 19 7.47 -24.66 -11.21
CA LYS A 19 7.81 -25.26 -9.90
C LYS A 19 7.43 -24.38 -8.70
N ALA A 20 7.24 -23.06 -8.88
CA ALA A 20 6.87 -22.15 -7.81
C ALA A 20 5.39 -22.26 -7.38
N GLU A 21 4.57 -23.01 -8.13
CA GLU A 21 3.14 -23.27 -7.85
C GLU A 21 2.37 -21.97 -7.56
N ILE A 22 2.11 -21.20 -8.62
CA ILE A 22 1.28 -19.99 -8.53
C ILE A 22 -0.16 -20.42 -8.27
N THR A 23 -0.75 -19.89 -7.20
CA THR A 23 -2.14 -20.17 -6.84
C THR A 23 -3.08 -19.12 -7.40
N ARG A 24 -2.73 -17.84 -7.28
CA ARG A 24 -3.53 -16.72 -7.81
C ARG A 24 -2.70 -15.45 -8.03
N ILE A 25 -3.23 -14.57 -8.89
CA ILE A 25 -2.67 -13.25 -9.20
C ILE A 25 -3.73 -12.19 -8.93
N GLU A 26 -3.41 -11.25 -8.06
CA GLU A 26 -4.29 -10.17 -7.62
C GLU A 26 -3.66 -8.81 -7.87
N PHE A 27 -4.50 -7.83 -8.22
CA PHE A 27 -4.08 -6.44 -8.37
C PHE A 27 -4.42 -5.73 -7.05
N GLU A 28 -3.42 -5.32 -6.30
CA GLU A 28 -3.60 -4.74 -4.97
C GLU A 28 -3.01 -3.32 -4.95
N GLY A 29 -3.89 -2.33 -5.16
CA GLY A 29 -3.52 -0.95 -5.34
C GLY A 29 -2.59 -0.78 -6.55
N PRO A 30 -1.44 -0.09 -6.42
CA PRO A 30 -0.51 0.11 -7.52
C PRO A 30 0.40 -1.11 -7.82
N GLU A 31 0.29 -2.19 -7.04
CA GLU A 31 1.13 -3.39 -7.17
C GLU A 31 0.34 -4.61 -7.64
N ILE A 32 1.03 -5.55 -8.28
CA ILE A 32 0.48 -6.85 -8.67
C ILE A 32 1.05 -7.90 -7.71
N ALA A 33 0.18 -8.50 -6.90
CA ALA A 33 0.52 -9.55 -5.96
C ALA A 33 0.38 -10.93 -6.61
N VAL A 34 1.47 -11.69 -6.61
CA VAL A 34 1.50 -13.07 -7.07
C VAL A 34 1.58 -13.97 -5.84
N TYR A 35 0.54 -14.78 -5.64
CA TYR A 35 0.48 -15.74 -4.55
C TYR A 35 1.13 -17.05 -4.98
N VAL A 36 2.05 -17.54 -4.15
CA VAL A 36 2.83 -18.74 -4.41
C VAL A 36 2.86 -19.65 -3.19
N SER A 37 2.92 -20.96 -3.42
CA SER A 37 3.07 -21.95 -2.35
C SER A 37 4.53 -22.18 -1.97
N LYS A 38 5.47 -22.02 -2.93
CA LYS A 38 6.91 -22.30 -2.73
C LYS A 38 7.76 -21.08 -3.10
N PRO A 39 8.01 -20.17 -2.14
CA PRO A 39 8.72 -18.92 -2.40
C PRO A 39 10.23 -19.12 -2.65
N GLU A 40 10.83 -20.22 -2.17
CA GLU A 40 12.27 -20.50 -2.27
C GLU A 40 12.80 -20.54 -3.72
N LEU A 41 11.91 -20.81 -4.67
CA LEU A 41 12.26 -20.95 -6.09
C LEU A 41 12.26 -19.63 -6.85
N LEU A 42 11.94 -18.51 -6.18
CA LEU A 42 11.82 -17.20 -6.80
C LEU A 42 13.04 -16.34 -6.43
N SER A 43 13.95 -16.18 -7.39
CA SER A 43 15.05 -15.23 -7.26
C SER A 43 14.59 -13.79 -7.54
N GLU A 44 15.27 -12.81 -6.95
CA GLU A 44 15.02 -11.39 -7.23
C GLU A 44 15.22 -11.02 -8.69
N GLU A 45 16.10 -11.74 -9.40
CA GLU A 45 16.36 -11.51 -10.82
C GLU A 45 15.14 -11.81 -11.68
N VAL A 46 14.41 -12.89 -11.36
CA VAL A 46 13.16 -13.24 -12.05
C VAL A 46 12.12 -12.13 -11.85
N LEU A 47 11.96 -11.64 -10.62
CA LEU A 47 11.05 -10.53 -10.34
C LEU A 47 11.41 -9.25 -11.10
N LYS A 48 12.70 -8.89 -11.13
CA LYS A 48 13.19 -7.71 -11.87
C LYS A 48 12.94 -7.86 -13.36
N LYS A 49 13.10 -9.05 -13.92
CA LYS A 49 12.83 -9.34 -15.34
C LYS A 49 11.35 -9.16 -15.66
N ILE A 50 10.46 -9.76 -14.87
CA ILE A 50 9.01 -9.65 -15.09
C ILE A 50 8.56 -8.20 -14.94
N ALA A 51 8.99 -7.50 -13.88
CA ALA A 51 8.64 -6.09 -13.66
C ALA A 51 9.07 -5.17 -14.82
N LYS A 52 10.23 -5.45 -15.45
CA LYS A 52 10.69 -4.72 -16.65
C LYS A 52 9.84 -5.01 -17.88
N GLU A 53 9.42 -6.27 -18.07
CA GLU A 53 8.59 -6.67 -19.21
C GLU A 53 7.19 -6.06 -19.13
N ILE A 54 6.54 -6.18 -17.97
CA ILE A 54 5.17 -5.68 -17.78
C ILE A 54 5.12 -4.18 -17.44
N LYS A 55 6.26 -3.56 -17.09
CA LYS A 55 6.37 -2.16 -16.62
C LYS A 55 5.44 -1.82 -15.44
N LYS A 56 5.23 -2.79 -14.55
CA LYS A 56 4.39 -2.68 -13.34
C LYS A 56 5.15 -3.24 -12.14
N ARG A 57 4.77 -2.79 -10.95
CA ARG A 57 5.36 -3.29 -9.68
C ARG A 57 4.75 -4.65 -9.34
N ILE A 58 5.60 -5.59 -8.95
CA ILE A 58 5.20 -6.96 -8.60
C ILE A 58 5.66 -7.25 -7.19
N THR A 59 4.80 -7.90 -6.41
CA THR A 59 5.12 -8.38 -5.07
C THR A 59 4.76 -9.85 -4.96
N ILE A 60 5.62 -10.63 -4.29
CA ILE A 60 5.33 -12.04 -3.99
C ILE A 60 4.61 -12.10 -2.66
N ARG A 61 3.56 -12.92 -2.60
CA ARG A 61 2.87 -13.30 -1.38
C ARG A 61 2.84 -14.80 -1.22
N ILE A 62 2.86 -15.24 0.03
CA ILE A 62 2.79 -16.65 0.38
C ILE A 62 1.35 -16.96 0.76
N GLU A 63 0.81 -18.08 0.27
CA GLU A 63 -0.57 -18.46 0.58
C GLU A 63 -0.79 -18.67 2.09
N PRO A 64 -1.92 -18.21 2.69
CA PRO A 64 -2.21 -18.41 4.10
C PRO A 64 -2.17 -19.87 4.55
N ASN A 65 -2.60 -20.80 3.69
CA ASN A 65 -2.72 -22.22 4.02
C ASN A 65 -1.39 -22.95 4.21
N VAL A 66 -0.31 -22.43 3.61
CA VAL A 66 1.03 -23.04 3.74
C VAL A 66 1.84 -22.42 4.87
N ARG A 67 1.36 -21.33 5.48
CA ARG A 67 2.10 -20.62 6.52
C ARG A 67 2.14 -21.43 7.81
N LEU A 68 3.28 -21.40 8.51
CA LEU A 68 3.38 -22.00 9.84
C LEU A 68 2.53 -21.24 10.87
N ASP A 69 2.11 -21.97 11.91
CA ASP A 69 1.44 -21.42 13.08
C ASP A 69 2.28 -20.33 13.74
N LYS A 70 1.64 -19.24 14.17
CA LYS A 70 2.31 -18.07 14.75
C LYS A 70 3.23 -18.43 15.93
N GLN A 71 2.84 -19.39 16.76
CA GLN A 71 3.67 -19.85 17.90
C GLN A 71 4.98 -20.47 17.43
N LYS A 72 4.93 -21.39 16.46
CA LYS A 72 6.13 -22.00 15.87
C LYS A 72 7.00 -20.96 15.18
N VAL A 73 6.38 -19.97 14.52
CA VAL A 73 7.13 -18.87 13.89
C VAL A 73 7.91 -18.08 14.93
N ILE A 74 7.31 -17.77 16.08
CA ILE A 74 7.98 -17.07 17.18
C ILE A 74 9.17 -17.91 17.70
N GLU A 75 9.01 -19.22 17.88
CA GLU A 75 10.09 -20.12 18.30
C GLU A 75 11.26 -20.11 17.29
N HIS A 76 10.96 -20.20 15.99
CA HIS A 76 11.97 -20.15 14.94
C HIS A 76 12.67 -18.79 14.88
N ILE A 77 11.94 -17.69 15.12
CA ILE A 77 12.51 -16.34 15.16
C ILE A 77 13.52 -16.22 16.31
N TYR A 78 13.15 -16.67 17.52
CA TYR A 78 14.06 -16.63 18.67
C TYR A 78 15.28 -17.53 18.48
N ALA A 79 15.09 -18.76 17.97
CA ALA A 79 16.18 -19.69 17.67
C ALA A 79 17.13 -19.16 16.57
N GLY A 80 16.59 -18.49 15.55
CA GLY A 80 17.38 -17.97 14.43
C GLY A 80 18.16 -16.70 14.77
N ILE A 81 17.60 -15.81 15.60
CA ILE A 81 18.21 -14.52 15.91
C ILE A 81 19.31 -14.64 16.99
N GLN A 82 19.37 -15.75 17.75
CA GLN A 82 20.38 -16.07 18.80
C GLN A 82 20.55 -15.03 19.93
N LYS A 83 19.98 -13.84 19.78
CA LYS A 83 20.03 -12.70 20.69
C LYS A 83 18.62 -12.21 20.99
N GLU A 84 17.88 -13.01 21.75
CA GLU A 84 16.47 -12.73 22.10
C GLU A 84 16.29 -11.36 22.77
N ASN A 85 17.29 -10.92 23.54
CA ASN A 85 17.30 -9.63 24.26
C ASN A 85 17.25 -8.40 23.35
N GLU A 86 17.52 -8.57 22.04
CA GLU A 86 17.50 -7.51 21.03
C GLU A 86 16.12 -7.33 20.38
N ILE A 87 15.17 -8.26 20.59
CA ILE A 87 13.81 -8.19 20.05
C ILE A 87 12.90 -7.47 21.05
N SER A 88 12.22 -6.43 20.60
CA SER A 88 11.23 -5.68 21.39
C SER A 88 9.82 -6.24 21.23
N ASN A 89 9.42 -6.58 20.01
CA ASN A 89 8.07 -7.05 19.70
C ASN A 89 8.03 -7.82 18.38
N ILE A 90 7.03 -8.69 18.19
CA ILE A 90 6.77 -9.40 16.94
C ILE A 90 5.31 -9.17 16.57
N LEU A 91 5.07 -8.61 15.39
CA LEU A 91 3.72 -8.31 14.88
C LEU A 91 3.44 -9.13 13.62
N PHE A 92 2.23 -9.68 13.53
CA PHE A 92 1.81 -10.49 12.38
C PHE A 92 0.74 -9.74 11.60
N ASP A 93 0.97 -9.59 10.30
CA ASP A 93 -0.04 -9.14 9.35
C ASP A 93 -0.56 -10.36 8.57
N ASP A 94 -1.63 -10.95 9.09
CA ASP A 94 -2.29 -12.10 8.48
C ASP A 94 -2.75 -11.82 7.06
N ALA A 95 -3.16 -10.57 6.80
CA ALA A 95 -3.76 -10.22 5.53
C ALA A 95 -2.74 -10.26 4.38
N PHE A 96 -1.50 -9.87 4.68
CA PHE A 96 -0.42 -9.75 3.71
C PHE A 96 0.59 -10.90 3.82
N GLY A 97 0.54 -11.69 4.89
CA GLY A 97 1.49 -12.77 5.16
C GLY A 97 2.85 -12.27 5.59
N GLU A 98 2.88 -11.16 6.32
CA GLU A 98 4.11 -10.50 6.74
C GLU A 98 4.28 -10.60 8.25
N VAL A 99 5.51 -10.85 8.68
CA VAL A 99 5.89 -10.81 10.09
C VAL A 99 6.89 -9.68 10.29
N TYR A 100 6.56 -8.77 11.21
CA TYR A 100 7.37 -7.62 11.56
C TYR A 100 8.08 -7.88 12.88
N ILE A 101 9.40 -8.01 12.83
CA ILE A 101 10.26 -8.18 14.00
C ILE A 101 10.77 -6.79 14.38
N VAL A 102 10.26 -6.28 15.50
CA VAL A 102 10.66 -4.98 16.04
C VAL A 102 11.90 -5.18 16.92
N VAL A 103 13.01 -4.57 16.56
CA VAL A 103 14.30 -4.70 17.28
C VAL A 103 14.68 -3.44 18.01
N LYS A 104 15.37 -3.58 19.15
CA LYS A 104 15.89 -2.48 19.97
C LYS A 104 16.94 -1.66 19.22
N LYS A 105 17.14 -0.43 19.67
CA LYS A 105 18.16 0.49 19.13
C LYS A 105 19.57 -0.10 19.28
N GLY A 106 20.40 0.03 18.23
CA GLY A 106 21.82 -0.35 18.24
C GLY A 106 22.16 -1.63 17.49
N VAL A 107 21.15 -2.40 17.08
CA VAL A 107 21.31 -3.69 16.41
C VAL A 107 21.43 -3.48 14.90
N LYS A 108 22.64 -3.16 14.41
CA LYS A 108 22.89 -2.99 12.96
C LYS A 108 23.04 -4.32 12.22
N THR A 109 23.66 -5.30 12.87
CA THR A 109 24.05 -6.58 12.28
C THR A 109 22.89 -7.44 11.77
N LEU A 110 21.70 -7.32 12.37
CA LEU A 110 20.51 -8.06 11.92
C LEU A 110 19.75 -7.38 10.78
N LEU A 111 19.89 -6.06 10.62
CA LEU A 111 19.18 -5.31 9.58
C LEU A 111 19.84 -5.46 8.20
N GLU A 112 21.15 -5.71 8.18
CA GLU A 112 21.95 -5.81 6.95
C GLU A 112 22.08 -7.27 6.47
N ASN A 113 21.59 -8.24 7.25
CA ASN A 113 21.75 -9.65 6.95
C ASN A 113 20.54 -10.22 6.18
N GLU A 114 20.51 -10.00 4.87
CA GLU A 114 19.47 -10.53 3.98
C GLU A 114 19.37 -12.06 3.99
N GLU A 115 20.47 -12.78 4.25
CA GLU A 115 20.45 -14.24 4.32
C GLU A 115 19.58 -14.75 5.47
N ILE A 116 19.65 -14.08 6.64
CA ILE A 116 18.78 -14.42 7.77
C ILE A 116 17.31 -14.21 7.39
N LEU A 117 16.98 -13.10 6.73
CA LEU A 117 15.61 -12.82 6.28
C LEU A 117 15.10 -13.85 5.27
N LYS A 118 15.95 -14.22 4.31
CA LYS A 118 15.63 -15.21 3.27
C LYS A 118 15.44 -16.60 3.89
N ARG A 119 16.34 -17.01 4.79
CA ARG A 119 16.24 -18.26 5.55
C ARG A 119 14.99 -18.30 6.44
N MET A 120 14.70 -17.23 7.16
CA MET A 120 13.51 -17.15 8.02
C MET A 120 12.22 -17.20 7.20
N THR A 121 12.18 -16.53 6.05
CA THR A 121 11.04 -16.58 5.13
C THR A 121 10.85 -17.99 4.55
N ALA A 122 11.94 -18.67 4.19
CA ALA A 122 11.91 -20.06 3.72
C ALA A 122 11.37 -21.03 4.79
N LEU A 123 11.88 -20.93 6.02
CA LEU A 123 11.48 -21.80 7.13
C LEU A 123 10.05 -21.54 7.61
N THR A 124 9.68 -20.27 7.78
CA THR A 124 8.40 -19.90 8.40
C THR A 124 7.26 -19.79 7.40
N LEU A 125 7.58 -19.58 6.12
CA LEU A 125 6.63 -19.23 5.08
C LEU A 125 5.86 -17.92 5.38
N TRP A 126 6.45 -17.06 6.22
CA TRP A 126 6.04 -15.68 6.44
C TRP A 126 7.09 -14.73 5.89
N LYS A 127 6.65 -13.70 5.16
CA LYS A 127 7.57 -12.67 4.66
C LYS A 127 8.09 -11.86 5.85
N THR A 128 9.36 -12.07 6.19
CA THR A 128 9.96 -11.46 7.37
C THR A 128 10.45 -10.05 7.06
N LYS A 129 10.08 -9.08 7.90
CA LYS A 129 10.57 -7.70 7.87
C LYS A 129 11.09 -7.32 9.24
N ILE A 130 12.28 -6.73 9.30
CA ILE A 130 12.82 -6.20 10.54
C ILE A 130 12.59 -4.68 10.57
N VAL A 131 12.06 -4.18 11.69
CA VAL A 131 11.78 -2.76 11.91
C VAL A 131 12.47 -2.32 13.19
N LYS A 132 13.06 -1.13 13.19
CA LYS A 132 13.67 -0.56 14.41
C LYS A 132 12.58 -0.02 15.33
N GLU A 133 12.71 -0.29 16.61
CA GLU A 133 11.91 0.41 17.62
C GLU A 133 12.26 1.92 17.59
N PRO A 134 11.26 2.81 17.46
CA PRO A 134 11.50 4.23 17.52
C PRO A 134 11.99 4.62 18.92
N PRO A 135 12.92 5.59 19.04
CA PRO A 135 13.47 5.99 20.34
C PRO A 135 12.41 6.63 21.24
N ILE A 136 11.37 7.21 20.66
CA ILE A 136 10.25 7.83 21.36
C ILE A 136 8.99 7.06 20.96
N LYS A 137 8.26 6.56 21.96
CA LYS A 137 6.98 5.88 21.72
C LYS A 137 5.92 6.91 21.32
N SER A 138 5.18 6.60 20.27
CA SER A 138 4.08 7.43 19.77
C SER A 138 2.78 6.64 19.88
N SER A 139 1.88 7.11 20.74
CA SER A 139 0.55 6.49 20.91
C SER A 139 -0.25 6.48 19.61
N VAL A 140 -0.09 7.51 18.77
CA VAL A 140 -0.73 7.60 17.44
C VAL A 140 -0.19 6.52 16.52
N ASN A 141 1.12 6.33 16.46
CA ASN A 141 1.72 5.29 15.62
C ASN A 141 1.30 3.89 16.07
N ASP A 142 1.32 3.63 17.37
CA ASP A 142 0.88 2.34 17.93
C ASP A 142 -0.59 2.08 17.63
N PHE A 143 -1.44 3.11 17.70
CA PHE A 143 -2.85 3.02 17.32
C PHE A 143 -3.03 2.72 15.83
N ILE A 144 -2.29 3.41 14.94
CA ILE A 144 -2.33 3.15 13.50
C ILE A 144 -1.89 1.72 13.18
N ILE A 145 -0.81 1.23 13.80
CA ILE A 145 -0.34 -0.14 13.61
C ILE A 145 -1.43 -1.13 14.04
N LYS A 146 -2.03 -0.94 15.22
CA LYS A 146 -3.12 -1.80 15.71
C LYS A 146 -4.31 -1.81 14.73
N LEU A 147 -4.75 -0.64 14.27
CA LEU A 147 -5.83 -0.52 13.29
C LEU A 147 -5.48 -1.26 11.99
N LYS A 148 -4.26 -1.08 11.47
CA LYS A 148 -3.81 -1.76 10.27
C LYS A 148 -3.85 -3.29 10.40
N LEU A 149 -3.45 -3.83 11.55
CA LEU A 149 -3.48 -5.28 11.78
C LEU A 149 -4.91 -5.79 11.99
N GLN A 150 -5.73 -5.05 12.74
CA GLN A 150 -7.12 -5.40 13.01
C GLN A 150 -7.98 -5.41 11.73
N TYR A 151 -7.82 -4.42 10.85
CA TYR A 151 -8.60 -4.27 9.62
C TYR A 151 -7.85 -4.78 8.38
N GLY A 152 -6.98 -5.80 8.55
CA GLY A 152 -6.17 -6.36 7.47
C GLY A 152 -7.02 -6.87 6.28
N GLU A 153 -8.08 -7.63 6.54
CA GLU A 153 -8.96 -8.16 5.49
C GLU A 153 -9.72 -7.04 4.74
N THR A 154 -10.25 -6.06 5.47
CA THR A 154 -10.89 -4.88 4.86
C THR A 154 -9.91 -4.13 3.99
N ARG A 155 -8.67 -3.91 4.46
CA ARG A 155 -7.62 -3.27 3.66
C ARG A 155 -7.29 -4.08 2.41
N ARG A 156 -7.23 -5.41 2.51
CA ARG A 156 -6.99 -6.27 1.35
C ARG A 156 -8.10 -6.11 0.30
N LYS A 157 -9.36 -6.07 0.73
CA LYS A 157 -10.50 -5.81 -0.17
C LYS A 157 -10.38 -4.44 -0.85
N ILE A 158 -10.15 -3.36 -0.08
CA ILE A 158 -9.97 -2.01 -0.62
C ILE A 158 -8.85 -1.97 -1.66
N LEU A 159 -7.70 -2.58 -1.37
CA LEU A 159 -6.59 -2.64 -2.33
C LEU A 159 -6.96 -3.41 -3.60
N ARG A 160 -7.75 -4.48 -3.52
CA ARG A 160 -8.22 -5.20 -4.72
C ARG A 160 -9.12 -4.33 -5.58
N ASP A 161 -10.05 -3.62 -4.95
CA ASP A 161 -10.98 -2.74 -5.63
C ASP A 161 -10.22 -1.59 -6.30
N VAL A 162 -9.32 -0.91 -5.57
CA VAL A 162 -8.43 0.14 -6.11
C VAL A 162 -7.52 -0.41 -7.22
N GLY A 163 -6.94 -1.60 -7.03
CA GLY A 163 -6.03 -2.22 -7.98
C GLY A 163 -6.70 -2.55 -9.31
N SER A 164 -7.96 -3.00 -9.26
CA SER A 164 -8.77 -3.24 -10.46
C SER A 164 -9.04 -1.95 -11.25
N ARG A 165 -9.26 -0.81 -10.56
CA ARG A 165 -9.45 0.50 -11.17
C ARG A 165 -8.16 1.03 -11.81
N ILE A 166 -7.02 0.93 -11.10
CA ILE A 166 -5.72 1.42 -11.59
C ILE A 166 -5.24 0.67 -12.85
N HIS A 167 -5.47 -0.64 -12.90
CA HIS A 167 -4.96 -1.49 -13.98
C HIS A 167 -5.95 -1.70 -15.13
N ARG A 168 -7.06 -0.95 -15.15
CA ARG A 168 -8.01 -0.97 -16.27
C ARG A 168 -7.32 -0.54 -17.58
N PRO A 169 -7.76 -1.05 -18.74
CA PRO A 169 -7.24 -0.59 -20.02
C PRO A 169 -7.60 0.88 -20.24
N GLN A 170 -6.68 1.65 -20.81
CA GLN A 170 -6.96 3.01 -21.25
C GLN A 170 -7.87 2.97 -22.48
N ILE A 171 -8.93 3.79 -22.48
CA ILE A 171 -9.87 3.92 -23.60
C ILE A 171 -9.37 5.06 -24.51
N PHE A 172 -8.95 6.17 -23.93
CA PHE A 172 -8.40 7.33 -24.62
C PHE A 172 -6.87 7.34 -24.53
N GLN A 173 -6.19 7.31 -25.68
CA GLN A 173 -4.71 7.26 -25.76
C GLN A 173 -4.03 8.64 -25.69
N SER A 174 -4.78 9.71 -25.94
CA SER A 174 -4.33 11.10 -25.88
C SER A 174 -5.49 11.94 -25.35
N GLY A 175 -5.19 12.89 -24.46
CA GLY A 175 -6.21 13.69 -23.81
C GLY A 175 -5.65 15.02 -23.32
N GLU A 176 -6.55 15.98 -23.13
CA GLU A 176 -6.26 17.24 -22.47
C GLU A 176 -6.08 17.02 -20.98
N ILE A 177 -5.27 17.87 -20.36
CA ILE A 177 -5.12 17.94 -18.91
C ILE A 177 -5.75 19.24 -18.46
N ARG A 178 -6.76 19.16 -17.60
CA ARG A 178 -7.40 20.32 -16.98
C ARG A 178 -7.02 20.38 -15.51
N MET A 179 -6.71 21.60 -15.04
CA MET A 179 -6.47 21.88 -13.64
C MET A 179 -7.52 22.88 -13.15
N ILE A 180 -8.20 22.55 -12.05
CA ILE A 180 -9.19 23.41 -11.42
C ILE A 180 -8.73 23.75 -10.00
N CYS A 181 -8.58 25.03 -9.74
CA CYS A 181 -8.16 25.55 -8.44
C CYS A 181 -9.36 25.62 -7.50
N LEU A 182 -9.45 24.70 -6.52
CA LEU A 182 -10.58 24.61 -5.59
C LEU A 182 -10.35 25.39 -4.29
N GLY A 183 -9.09 25.65 -3.92
CA GLY A 183 -8.71 26.46 -2.76
C GLY A 183 -7.19 26.62 -2.64
N GLY A 184 -6.74 27.65 -1.92
CA GLY A 184 -5.30 27.94 -1.75
C GLY A 184 -4.67 28.78 -2.87
N PHE A 185 -5.48 29.36 -3.76
CA PHE A 185 -5.01 30.23 -4.85
C PHE A 185 -5.34 31.68 -4.53
N ARG A 186 -4.30 32.53 -4.53
CA ARG A 186 -4.36 33.93 -4.04
C ARG A 186 -4.74 34.04 -2.55
N GLU A 187 -4.48 33.00 -1.78
CA GLU A 187 -4.69 32.94 -0.33
C GLU A 187 -3.81 31.84 0.30
N VAL A 188 -3.75 31.81 1.63
CA VAL A 188 -3.18 30.69 2.39
C VAL A 188 -4.32 29.97 3.11
N GLY A 189 -4.31 28.64 3.10
CA GLY A 189 -5.37 27.81 3.67
C GLY A 189 -6.19 27.06 2.62
N ARG A 190 -6.85 25.98 3.07
CA ARG A 190 -7.79 25.17 2.26
C ARG A 190 -7.26 24.74 0.88
N SER A 191 -5.97 24.39 0.80
CA SER A 191 -5.32 23.95 -0.42
C SER A 191 -6.06 22.75 -1.02
N ALA A 192 -6.43 22.88 -2.29
CA ALA A 192 -7.08 21.82 -3.06
C ALA A 192 -7.01 22.14 -4.57
N ILE A 193 -6.55 21.17 -5.36
CA ILE A 193 -6.45 21.25 -6.82
C ILE A 193 -7.08 19.99 -7.42
N LEU A 194 -8.08 20.16 -8.29
CA LEU A 194 -8.60 19.05 -9.09
C LEU A 194 -7.81 18.96 -10.40
N LEU A 195 -7.20 17.81 -10.64
CA LEU A 195 -6.52 17.47 -11.88
C LEU A 195 -7.37 16.46 -12.64
N GLU A 196 -7.77 16.81 -13.85
CA GLU A 196 -8.61 15.98 -14.70
C GLU A 196 -7.92 15.67 -16.01
N THR A 197 -8.14 14.44 -16.48
CA THR A 197 -7.80 13.97 -17.82
C THR A 197 -9.06 13.37 -18.45
N SER A 198 -8.97 12.92 -19.70
CA SER A 198 -10.05 12.17 -20.34
C SER A 198 -10.40 10.84 -19.64
N GLU A 199 -9.52 10.33 -18.77
CA GLU A 199 -9.65 9.03 -18.11
C GLU A 199 -9.81 9.13 -16.59
N SER A 200 -9.13 10.09 -15.97
CA SER A 200 -8.95 10.10 -14.52
C SER A 200 -9.08 11.47 -13.90
N THR A 201 -9.57 11.47 -12.66
CA THR A 201 -9.74 12.65 -11.83
C THR A 201 -9.00 12.44 -10.50
N ILE A 202 -8.05 13.34 -10.20
CA ILE A 202 -7.21 13.28 -9.01
C ILE A 202 -7.33 14.59 -8.24
N LEU A 203 -7.53 14.51 -6.93
CA LEU A 203 -7.52 15.68 -6.05
C LEU A 203 -6.14 15.79 -5.37
N LEU A 204 -5.46 16.91 -5.55
CA LEU A 204 -4.22 17.22 -4.85
C LEU A 204 -4.56 18.13 -3.66
N ASP A 205 -4.28 17.63 -2.46
CA ASP A 205 -4.66 18.21 -1.17
C ASP A 205 -6.17 18.40 -0.97
N CYS A 206 -6.59 18.41 0.29
CA CYS A 206 -7.95 18.69 0.71
C CYS A 206 -7.91 19.32 2.11
N GLY A 207 -7.52 20.58 2.15
CA GLY A 207 -7.24 21.30 3.39
C GLY A 207 -8.40 22.08 3.99
N VAL A 208 -8.18 22.64 5.18
CA VAL A 208 -9.08 23.64 5.80
C VAL A 208 -8.39 24.99 5.99
N LYS A 209 -9.17 26.07 6.00
CA LYS A 209 -8.72 27.40 6.39
C LYS A 209 -9.37 27.76 7.73
N PRO A 210 -8.66 27.63 8.85
CA PRO A 210 -9.22 27.91 10.17
C PRO A 210 -9.48 29.41 10.35
N GLY A 211 -10.36 29.76 11.29
CA GLY A 211 -10.61 31.16 11.68
C GLY A 211 -11.71 31.89 10.89
N PHE A 212 -12.40 31.20 9.97
CA PHE A 212 -13.54 31.74 9.25
C PHE A 212 -14.83 30.99 9.63
N THR A 213 -15.92 31.74 9.80
CA THR A 213 -17.24 31.19 10.14
C THR A 213 -18.00 30.72 8.90
N HIS A 214 -17.68 31.26 7.73
CA HIS A 214 -18.39 30.96 6.49
C HIS A 214 -17.75 29.76 5.75
N PRO A 215 -18.49 28.68 5.44
CA PRO A 215 -17.96 27.49 4.77
C PRO A 215 -17.22 27.79 3.46
N LEU A 216 -17.74 28.71 2.64
CA LEU A 216 -17.10 29.15 1.39
C LEU A 216 -15.75 29.86 1.57
N GLN A 217 -15.33 30.17 2.79
CA GLN A 217 -14.00 30.70 3.11
C GLN A 217 -13.13 29.65 3.80
N SER A 218 -13.76 28.76 4.58
CA SER A 218 -13.07 27.75 5.39
C SER A 218 -12.70 26.49 4.61
N PHE A 219 -13.44 26.15 3.55
CA PHE A 219 -13.31 24.87 2.85
C PHE A 219 -13.02 25.03 1.35
N PRO A 220 -12.45 24.00 0.69
CA PRO A 220 -12.34 23.93 -0.76
C PRO A 220 -13.70 24.01 -1.44
N ARG A 221 -13.73 24.53 -2.68
CA ARG A 221 -14.93 24.65 -3.52
C ARG A 221 -15.36 23.31 -4.12
N LEU A 222 -15.71 22.35 -3.25
CA LEU A 222 -16.27 21.04 -3.64
C LEU A 222 -17.73 21.12 -4.11
N ASP A 223 -18.32 22.32 -4.08
CA ASP A 223 -19.69 22.64 -4.49
C ASP A 223 -19.85 22.92 -5.99
N ILE A 224 -18.75 22.94 -6.75
CA ILE A 224 -18.79 23.17 -8.20
C ILE A 224 -19.30 21.93 -8.96
N SER A 225 -19.89 22.16 -10.13
CA SER A 225 -20.44 21.10 -10.98
C SER A 225 -19.41 20.07 -11.45
N GLU A 226 -18.15 20.48 -11.58
CA GLU A 226 -17.06 19.63 -12.05
C GLU A 226 -16.57 18.64 -10.99
N PHE A 227 -16.79 18.94 -9.70
CA PHE A 227 -16.36 18.05 -8.63
C PHE A 227 -17.42 16.99 -8.35
N LEU A 228 -17.11 15.74 -8.70
CA LEU A 228 -17.96 14.58 -8.44
C LEU A 228 -17.15 13.56 -7.64
N ILE A 229 -17.54 13.34 -6.37
CA ILE A 229 -16.85 12.42 -5.44
C ILE A 229 -16.75 11.00 -6.04
N GLU A 230 -17.80 10.55 -6.71
CA GLU A 230 -17.86 9.22 -7.33
C GLU A 230 -16.88 9.02 -8.48
N LYS A 231 -16.42 10.11 -9.11
CA LYS A 231 -15.44 10.08 -10.20
C LYS A 231 -14.00 10.21 -9.72
N LEU A 232 -13.80 10.48 -8.43
CA LEU A 232 -12.48 10.75 -7.88
C LEU A 232 -11.68 9.44 -7.77
N ASP A 233 -10.62 9.31 -8.55
CA ASP A 233 -9.79 8.10 -8.56
C ASP A 233 -8.80 8.06 -7.40
N ALA A 234 -8.28 9.24 -6.99
CA ALA A 234 -7.29 9.34 -5.94
C ALA A 234 -7.29 10.73 -5.28
N VAL A 235 -6.87 10.76 -4.01
CA VAL A 235 -6.49 11.98 -3.30
C VAL A 235 -5.02 11.89 -2.91
N VAL A 236 -4.23 12.90 -3.30
CA VAL A 236 -2.81 12.98 -2.97
C VAL A 236 -2.59 14.09 -1.96
N ILE A 237 -2.13 13.75 -0.77
CA ILE A 237 -1.79 14.71 0.28
C ILE A 237 -0.30 15.01 0.25
N SER A 238 0.06 16.28 0.08
CA SER A 238 1.43 16.74 0.00
C SER A 238 2.16 16.62 1.35
N HIS A 239 1.51 17.04 2.43
CA HIS A 239 2.04 16.97 3.79
C HIS A 239 0.95 17.09 4.86
N ALA A 240 1.32 16.91 6.12
CA ALA A 240 0.38 16.72 7.23
C ALA A 240 -0.16 18.01 7.89
N HIS A 241 0.02 19.18 7.28
CA HIS A 241 -0.60 20.40 7.82
C HIS A 241 -2.10 20.44 7.49
N LEU A 242 -2.89 21.03 8.41
CA LEU A 242 -4.35 21.03 8.32
C LEU A 242 -4.87 21.78 7.09
N ASP A 243 -4.16 22.79 6.62
CA ASP A 243 -4.46 23.51 5.39
C ASP A 243 -4.20 22.71 4.10
N HIS A 244 -3.71 21.47 4.22
CA HIS A 244 -3.53 20.52 3.12
C HIS A 244 -4.30 19.20 3.31
N CYS A 245 -4.55 18.77 4.54
CA CYS A 245 -5.21 17.47 4.80
C CYS A 245 -6.47 17.53 5.67
N GLY A 246 -6.76 18.68 6.28
CA GLY A 246 -7.77 18.79 7.34
C GLY A 246 -9.21 18.54 6.89
N PHE A 247 -9.49 18.64 5.59
CA PHE A 247 -10.82 18.40 5.01
C PHE A 247 -10.93 17.03 4.34
N LEU A 248 -9.86 16.23 4.30
CA LEU A 248 -9.88 14.86 3.78
C LEU A 248 -10.98 13.97 4.40
N PRO A 249 -11.24 13.98 5.73
CA PRO A 249 -12.30 13.16 6.31
C PRO A 249 -13.72 13.50 5.80
N TYR A 250 -13.93 14.72 5.31
CA TYR A 250 -15.19 15.12 4.68
C TYR A 250 -15.49 14.24 3.46
N LEU A 251 -14.48 13.96 2.62
CA LEU A 251 -14.66 13.14 1.43
C LEU A 251 -15.22 11.75 1.78
N PHE A 252 -14.61 11.08 2.77
CA PHE A 252 -15.07 9.77 3.24
C PHE A 252 -16.48 9.83 3.85
N LYS A 253 -16.80 10.88 4.60
CA LYS A 253 -18.16 11.08 5.15
C LYS A 253 -19.23 11.17 4.06
N TYR A 254 -18.88 11.70 2.89
CA TYR A 254 -19.79 11.86 1.74
C TYR A 254 -19.60 10.79 0.66
N GLY A 255 -18.97 9.66 0.98
CA GLY A 255 -18.98 8.47 0.13
C GLY A 255 -17.77 8.28 -0.77
N TYR A 256 -16.67 9.01 -0.56
CA TYR A 256 -15.40 8.65 -1.20
C TYR A 256 -14.92 7.28 -0.71
N ASP A 257 -14.60 6.39 -1.65
CA ASP A 257 -14.18 4.99 -1.42
C ASP A 257 -12.92 4.63 -2.25
N GLY A 258 -12.04 5.63 -2.43
CA GLY A 258 -10.78 5.50 -3.15
C GLY A 258 -9.56 5.24 -2.27
#